data_AF-A0A2G2W498-F1
#
_entry.id   AF-A0A2G2W498-F1
#
_cell.length_a   1.000
_cell.length_b   1.000
_cell.length_c   1.000
_cell.angle_alpha   90.00
_cell.angle_beta   90.00
_cell.angle_gamma   90.00
#
_symmetry.space_group_name_H-M   'P 1'
#
loop_
_entity.id
_entity.type
_entity.pdbx_description
1 polymer ?
#
loop_
_entity_poly.entity_id
_entity_poly.type
_entity_poly.pdbx_seq_one_letter_code
_entity_poly.pdbx_strand_id
1 'polypeptide(L)'
;MATLNVFVYGSLLADDIVRALLKRVPLSNPAILHNYHRFSIKGRVYPAILPIENKRVNGKVLLDITVPELNILDAFEDFEYEKTTVDVSLMDSSKTLQAETYVWVNKNDPDLYGEWNFEEWEVLHKGDFLKMTMGFSEEMGLPESKTRVATYESFYTQEEKKFKP
;
A
#
# COMPACT_ATOMS: atom_id res chain seq x y z
N MET A 1 -19.77 13.79 -7.56
CA MET A 1 -19.71 12.84 -6.43
C MET A 1 -18.56 13.26 -5.53
N ALA A 2 -18.62 13.00 -4.23
CA ALA A 2 -17.49 13.27 -3.35
C ALA A 2 -16.30 12.40 -3.77
N THR A 3 -15.12 13.01 -3.89
CA THR A 3 -13.86 12.34 -4.15
C THR A 3 -12.88 12.65 -3.03
N LEU A 4 -11.93 11.75 -2.82
CA LEU A 4 -10.86 11.87 -1.83
C LEU A 4 -9.51 11.74 -2.52
N ASN A 5 -8.48 12.22 -1.84
CA ASN A 5 -7.09 12.02 -2.23
C ASN A 5 -6.48 10.97 -1.33
N VAL A 6 -5.65 10.08 -1.87
CA VAL A 6 -5.02 9.00 -1.10
C VAL A 6 -3.51 9.06 -1.28
N PHE A 7 -2.76 9.27 -0.21
CA PHE A 7 -1.31 9.17 -0.20
C PHE A 7 -0.87 7.72 -0.06
N VAL A 8 -0.10 7.24 -1.03
CA VAL A 8 0.45 5.89 -1.08
C VAL A 8 1.98 5.92 -1.07
N TYR A 9 2.57 4.93 -0.40
CA TYR A 9 4.00 4.89 -0.11
C TYR A 9 4.62 3.48 -0.22
N GLY A 10 3.82 2.45 -0.54
CA GLY A 10 4.25 1.06 -0.61
C GLY A 10 4.01 0.44 -1.98
N SER A 11 3.43 -0.76 -2.01
CA SER A 11 3.12 -1.49 -3.24
C SER A 11 2.21 -0.70 -4.20
N LEU A 12 1.31 0.12 -3.67
CA LEU A 12 0.43 1.02 -4.44
C LEU A 12 1.18 2.17 -5.15
N LEU A 13 2.50 2.31 -4.96
CA LEU A 13 3.33 3.15 -5.83
C LEU A 13 3.41 2.60 -7.26
N ALA A 14 3.26 1.28 -7.44
CA ALA A 14 3.27 0.65 -8.75
C ALA A 14 1.88 0.74 -9.41
N ASP A 15 1.83 1.37 -10.59
CA ASP A 15 0.59 1.59 -11.34
C ASP A 15 -0.09 0.29 -11.76
N ASP A 16 0.66 -0.79 -11.97
CA ASP A 16 0.12 -2.11 -12.30
C ASP A 16 -0.75 -2.66 -11.16
N ILE A 17 -0.32 -2.46 -9.90
CA ILE A 17 -1.06 -2.87 -8.71
C ILE A 17 -2.32 -2.02 -8.57
N VAL A 18 -2.20 -0.70 -8.73
CA VAL A 18 -3.35 0.22 -8.67
C VAL A 18 -4.38 -0.12 -9.76
N ARG A 19 -3.92 -0.40 -10.98
CA ARG A 19 -4.79 -0.81 -12.10
C ARG A 19 -5.49 -2.14 -11.83
N ALA A 20 -4.79 -3.11 -11.23
CA ALA A 20 -5.40 -4.39 -10.89
C ALA A 20 -6.57 -4.22 -9.92
N LEU A 21 -6.43 -3.33 -8.93
CA LEU A 21 -7.45 -3.04 -7.92
C LEU A 21 -8.59 -2.14 -8.44
N LEU A 22 -8.25 -0.97 -9.00
CA LEU A 22 -9.23 0.07 -9.33
C LEU A 22 -9.74 0.00 -10.77
N LYS A 23 -9.20 -0.93 -11.58
CA LYS A 23 -9.46 -1.06 -13.03
C LYS A 23 -9.12 0.20 -13.86
N ARG A 24 -8.42 1.16 -13.25
CA ARG A 24 -7.84 2.35 -13.87
C ARG A 24 -6.60 2.78 -13.09
N VAL A 25 -5.86 3.75 -13.62
CA VAL A 25 -4.80 4.45 -12.88
C VAL A 25 -5.25 5.90 -12.68
N PRO A 26 -5.54 6.32 -11.44
CA PRO A 26 -5.85 7.70 -11.13
C PRO A 26 -4.69 8.64 -11.48
N LEU A 27 -5.00 9.91 -11.77
CA LEU A 27 -3.97 10.93 -11.84
C LEU A 27 -3.24 10.97 -10.49
N SER A 28 -1.92 11.13 -10.52
CA SER A 28 -1.15 11.18 -9.29
C SER A 28 -0.02 12.19 -9.35
N ASN A 29 0.33 12.71 -8.18
CA ASN A 29 1.41 13.69 -8.01
C ASN A 29 2.40 13.15 -6.96
N PRO A 30 3.72 13.19 -7.24
CA PRO A 30 4.72 12.87 -6.23
C PRO A 30 4.57 13.78 -5.02
N ALA A 31 4.67 13.21 -3.82
CA ALA A 31 4.44 13.93 -2.58
C ALA A 31 5.31 13.39 -1.44
N ILE A 32 5.49 14.22 -0.41
CA ILE A 32 6.26 13.92 0.78
C ILE A 32 5.33 13.98 1.99
N LEU A 33 5.29 12.89 2.76
CA LEU A 33 4.68 12.87 4.08
C LEU A 33 5.77 13.12 5.12
N HIS A 34 5.62 14.20 5.89
CA HIS A 34 6.56 14.60 6.94
C HIS A 34 6.20 13.97 8.28
N ASN A 35 7.20 13.76 9.14
CA ASN A 35 7.06 13.15 10.47
C ASN A 35 6.59 11.69 10.46
N TYR A 36 6.96 10.95 9.41
CA TYR A 36 6.76 9.50 9.30
C TYR A 36 8.06 8.83 8.84
N HIS A 37 8.20 7.55 9.19
CA HIS A 37 9.24 6.68 8.65
C HIS A 37 8.62 5.43 8.04
N ARG A 38 9.21 4.95 6.95
CA ARG A 38 8.77 3.75 6.23
C ARG A 38 9.68 2.58 6.55
N PHE A 39 9.11 1.53 7.12
CA PHE A 39 9.81 0.35 7.60
C PHE A 39 9.55 -0.85 6.68
N SER A 40 10.55 -1.72 6.58
CA SER A 40 10.33 -3.10 6.15
C SER A 40 9.79 -3.93 7.31
N ILE A 41 9.05 -5.00 7.00
CA ILE A 41 8.44 -5.90 7.99
C ILE A 41 8.93 -7.31 7.73
N LYS A 42 9.42 -8.03 8.73
CA LYS A 42 9.91 -9.40 8.52
C LYS A 42 8.79 -10.29 8.02
N GLY A 43 9.05 -11.08 6.98
CA GLY A 43 8.06 -11.96 6.37
C GLY A 43 7.03 -11.28 5.47
N ARG A 44 7.05 -9.94 5.35
CA ARG A 44 6.21 -9.19 4.40
C ARG A 44 7.08 -8.53 3.34
N VAL A 45 6.60 -8.53 2.09
CA VAL A 45 7.24 -7.74 1.02
C VAL A 45 6.71 -6.31 0.93
N TYR A 46 5.67 -5.94 1.67
CA TYR A 46 5.09 -4.60 1.69
C TYR A 46 5.50 -3.82 2.94
N PRO A 47 5.57 -2.48 2.88
CA PRO A 47 6.07 -1.67 3.98
C PRO A 47 5.00 -1.23 4.98
N ALA A 48 5.45 -0.83 6.15
CA ALA A 48 4.68 -0.07 7.14
C ALA A 48 5.14 1.39 7.18
N ILE A 49 4.25 2.32 7.55
CA ILE A 49 4.67 3.63 8.06
C ILE A 49 4.24 3.81 9.51
N LEU A 50 5.09 4.48 10.29
CA LEU A 50 4.78 4.93 11.64
C LEU A 50 5.22 6.39 11.83
N PRO A 51 4.54 7.15 12.71
CA PRO A 51 4.90 8.52 13.00
C PRO A 51 6.26 8.57 13.71
N ILE A 52 7.22 9.26 13.10
CA ILE A 52 8.58 9.47 13.62
C ILE A 52 8.99 10.91 13.26
N GLU A 53 9.24 11.72 14.28
CA GLU A 53 9.57 13.14 14.12
C GLU A 53 10.85 13.33 13.30
N ASN A 54 10.88 14.40 12.48
CA ASN A 54 12.02 14.77 11.62
C ASN A 54 12.39 13.72 10.54
N LYS A 55 11.56 12.69 10.33
CA LYS A 55 11.64 11.78 9.18
C LYS A 55 10.63 12.17 8.11
N ARG A 56 10.80 11.60 6.92
CA ARG A 56 9.92 11.83 5.78
C ARG A 56 9.77 10.57 4.95
N VAL A 57 8.63 10.45 4.28
CA VAL A 57 8.27 9.35 3.40
C VAL A 57 7.95 9.92 2.03
N ASN A 58 8.73 9.53 1.01
CA ASN A 58 8.48 9.91 -0.38
C ASN A 58 7.45 8.96 -1.02
N GLY A 59 6.30 9.47 -1.42
CA GLY A 59 5.26 8.67 -2.06
C GLY A 59 4.61 9.42 -3.21
N LYS A 60 3.36 9.09 -3.48
CA LYS A 60 2.51 9.85 -4.40
C LYS A 60 1.10 9.96 -3.85
N VAL A 61 0.40 11.02 -4.22
CA VAL A 61 -1.03 11.17 -3.96
C VAL A 61 -1.79 10.72 -5.19
N LEU A 62 -2.65 9.72 -5.03
CA LEU A 62 -3.68 9.38 -6.00
C LEU A 62 -4.84 10.38 -5.85
N LEU A 63 -5.16 11.09 -6.93
CA LEU A 63 -6.20 12.10 -6.95
C LEU A 63 -7.54 11.51 -7.39
N ASP A 64 -8.61 12.17 -6.95
CA ASP A 64 -9.98 11.88 -7.38
C ASP A 64 -10.38 10.41 -7.20
N ILE A 65 -10.06 9.85 -6.03
CA ILE A 65 -10.51 8.52 -5.63
C ILE A 65 -11.99 8.62 -5.22
N THR A 66 -12.83 7.84 -5.89
CA THR A 66 -14.25 7.78 -5.55
C THR A 66 -14.48 6.93 -4.30
N VAL A 67 -15.61 7.11 -3.62
CA VAL A 67 -15.95 6.31 -2.43
C VAL A 67 -15.92 4.79 -2.69
N PRO A 68 -16.46 4.26 -3.82
CA PRO A 68 -16.33 2.83 -4.11
C PRO A 68 -14.88 2.36 -4.28
N GLU A 69 -14.03 3.17 -4.90
CA GLU A 69 -12.60 2.86 -5.05
C GLU A 69 -11.87 2.92 -3.72
N LEU A 70 -12.20 3.88 -2.86
CA LEU A 70 -11.66 3.94 -1.52
C LEU A 70 -12.01 2.68 -0.72
N ASN A 71 -13.23 2.16 -0.84
CA ASN A 71 -13.62 0.91 -0.17
C ASN A 71 -12.81 -0.30 -0.66
N ILE A 72 -12.39 -0.33 -1.93
CA ILE A 72 -11.50 -1.37 -2.46
C ILE A 72 -10.12 -1.26 -1.82
N LEU A 73 -9.60 -0.03 -1.68
CA LEU A 73 -8.32 0.21 -1.01
C LEU A 73 -8.39 -0.15 0.48
N ASP A 74 -9.49 0.21 1.17
CA ASP A 74 -9.72 -0.14 2.57
C ASP A 74 -9.72 -1.67 2.76
N ALA A 75 -10.41 -2.40 1.87
CA ALA A 75 -10.46 -3.86 1.90
C ALA A 75 -9.10 -4.50 1.57
N PHE A 76 -8.31 -3.86 0.70
CA PHE A 76 -6.99 -4.33 0.31
C PHE A 76 -5.96 -4.17 1.45
N GLU A 77 -5.91 -3.00 2.09
CA GLU A 77 -4.96 -2.74 3.17
C GLU A 77 -5.28 -3.59 4.41
N ASP A 78 -6.55 -3.95 4.59
CA ASP A 78 -7.00 -4.93 5.59
C ASP A 78 -6.76 -4.43 7.04
N PHE A 79 -6.99 -5.29 8.04
CA PHE A 79 -6.89 -4.95 9.46
C PHE A 79 -5.47 -4.55 9.93
N GLU A 80 -4.43 -4.78 9.12
CA GLU A 80 -3.04 -4.45 9.48
C GLU A 80 -2.77 -2.93 9.47
N TYR A 81 -3.62 -2.16 8.80
CA TYR A 81 -3.48 -0.71 8.68
C TYR A 81 -4.72 0.05 9.17
N GLU A 82 -4.48 1.21 9.78
CA GLU A 82 -5.51 2.18 10.11
C GLU A 82 -5.50 3.33 9.10
N LYS A 83 -6.67 3.67 8.55
CA LYS A 83 -6.80 4.84 7.68
C LYS A 83 -6.74 6.12 8.51
N THR A 84 -5.83 7.02 8.12
CA THR A 84 -5.55 8.27 8.80
C THR A 84 -5.48 9.42 7.80
N THR A 85 -6.17 10.53 8.10
CA THR A 85 -6.04 11.77 7.34
C THR A 85 -4.71 12.45 7.67
N VAL A 86 -3.92 12.78 6.64
CA VAL A 86 -2.61 13.40 6.76
C VAL A 86 -2.46 14.59 5.81
N ASP A 87 -1.55 15.50 6.15
CA ASP A 87 -1.10 16.58 5.27
C ASP A 87 0.20 16.19 4.57
N VAL A 88 0.21 16.25 3.25
CA VAL A 88 1.39 15.92 2.43
C VAL A 88 1.81 17.11 1.57
N SER A 89 3.12 17.29 1.44
CA SER A 89 3.69 18.32 0.57
C SER A 89 3.86 17.77 -0.83
N LEU A 90 3.22 18.39 -1.83
CA LEU A 90 3.42 18.02 -3.23
C LEU A 90 4.85 18.38 -3.65
N MET A 91 5.48 17.58 -4.51
CA MET A 91 6.85 17.86 -4.97
C MET A 91 6.89 18.83 -6.16
N ASP A 92 5.82 18.89 -6.94
CA ASP A 92 5.68 19.75 -8.12
C ASP A 92 5.28 21.19 -7.79
N SER A 93 4.83 21.42 -6.56
CA SER A 93 4.32 22.69 -6.08
C SER A 93 4.59 22.78 -4.59
N SER A 94 4.93 23.97 -4.08
CA SER A 94 5.10 24.18 -2.62
C SER A 94 3.76 24.18 -1.85
N LYS A 95 2.78 23.41 -2.33
CA LYS A 95 1.45 23.28 -1.77
C LYS A 95 1.39 22.05 -0.87
N THR A 96 0.62 22.19 0.19
CA THR A 96 0.21 21.07 1.03
C THR A 96 -1.18 20.61 0.60
N LEU A 97 -1.40 19.31 0.57
CA LEU A 97 -2.66 18.69 0.21
C LEU A 97 -3.05 17.73 1.33
N GLN A 98 -4.32 17.77 1.75
CA GLN A 98 -4.87 16.79 2.66
C GLN A 98 -5.22 15.51 1.89
N ALA A 99 -4.81 14.36 2.42
CA ALA A 99 -5.05 13.05 1.84
C ALA A 99 -5.26 11.98 2.92
N GLU A 100 -5.98 10.92 2.59
CA GLU A 100 -6.04 9.71 3.40
C GLU A 100 -4.79 8.88 3.18
N THR A 101 -4.30 8.19 4.21
CA THR A 101 -3.23 7.21 4.08
C THR A 101 -3.45 6.05 5.05
N TYR A 102 -2.74 4.95 4.84
CA TYR A 102 -2.85 3.75 5.65
C TYR A 102 -1.63 3.68 6.57
N VAL A 103 -1.80 3.67 7.89
CA VAL A 103 -0.72 3.66 8.88
C VAL A 103 -0.69 2.30 9.58
N TRP A 104 0.48 1.75 9.86
CA TRP A 104 0.58 0.43 10.50
C TRP A 104 -0.02 0.46 11.91
N VAL A 105 -0.93 -0.49 12.20
CA VAL A 105 -1.67 -0.51 13.48
C VAL A 105 -0.73 -0.81 14.66
N ASN A 106 0.20 -1.76 14.50
CA ASN A 106 1.06 -2.21 15.59
C ASN A 106 2.33 -1.33 15.72
N LYS A 107 2.23 -0.26 16.50
CA LYS A 107 3.33 0.73 16.69
C LYS A 107 4.59 0.15 17.34
N ASN A 108 4.48 -0.97 18.05
CA ASN A 108 5.58 -1.61 18.78
C ASN A 108 5.96 -2.96 18.16
N ASP A 109 5.66 -3.15 16.88
CA ASP A 109 5.90 -4.39 16.18
C ASP A 109 7.42 -4.71 16.11
N PRO A 110 7.88 -5.82 16.73
CA PRO A 110 9.29 -6.20 16.76
C PRO A 110 9.82 -6.69 15.40
N ASP A 111 8.93 -6.88 14.43
CA ASP A 111 9.27 -7.27 13.07
C ASP A 111 9.48 -6.08 12.14
N LEU A 112 9.27 -4.84 12.61
CA LEU A 112 9.66 -3.65 11.87
C LEU A 112 11.18 -3.45 11.92
N TYR A 113 11.78 -3.23 10.76
CA TYR A 113 13.21 -3.00 10.65
C TYR A 113 13.57 -2.16 9.42
N GLY A 114 14.69 -1.45 9.53
CA GLY A 114 15.32 -0.75 8.41
C GLY A 114 14.40 0.25 7.69
N GLU A 115 14.83 0.63 6.50
CA GLU A 115 14.05 1.43 5.56
C GLU A 115 13.66 0.56 4.36
N TRP A 116 12.41 0.65 3.94
CA TRP A 116 11.93 -0.11 2.78
C TRP A 116 12.25 0.61 1.47
N ASN A 117 12.79 -0.15 0.50
CA ASN A 117 13.21 0.37 -0.79
C ASN A 117 12.24 -0.04 -1.91
N PHE A 118 11.61 0.94 -2.55
CA PHE A 118 10.66 0.70 -3.64
C PHE A 118 11.32 0.14 -4.90
N GLU A 119 12.51 0.62 -5.27
CA GLU A 119 13.21 0.19 -6.49
C GLU A 119 13.63 -1.27 -6.39
N GLU A 120 14.14 -1.69 -5.23
CA GLU A 120 14.46 -3.09 -4.95
C GLU A 120 13.20 -3.96 -4.98
N TRP A 121 12.12 -3.50 -4.33
CA TRP A 121 10.85 -4.20 -4.33
C TRP A 121 10.25 -4.35 -5.73
N GLU A 122 10.36 -3.32 -6.57
CA GLU A 122 9.83 -3.34 -7.93
C GLU A 122 10.48 -4.43 -8.77
N VAL A 123 11.79 -4.63 -8.62
CA VAL A 123 12.54 -5.66 -9.34
C VAL A 123 12.28 -7.06 -8.78
N LEU A 124 12.30 -7.20 -7.45
CA LEU A 124 12.29 -8.52 -6.80
C LEU A 124 10.89 -9.08 -6.53
N HIS A 125 9.88 -8.23 -6.33
CA HIS A 125 8.61 -8.65 -5.75
C HIS A 125 7.37 -8.20 -6.51
N LYS A 126 7.44 -7.15 -7.35
CA LYS A 126 6.26 -6.62 -8.07
C LYS A 126 5.52 -7.70 -8.86
N GLY A 127 6.26 -8.57 -9.57
CA GLY A 127 5.67 -9.59 -10.43
C GLY A 127 4.75 -10.55 -9.69
N ASP A 128 5.21 -11.09 -8.55
CA ASP A 128 4.42 -12.03 -7.75
C ASP A 128 3.35 -11.32 -6.92
N PHE A 129 3.65 -10.11 -6.42
CA PHE A 129 2.67 -9.29 -5.72
C PHE A 129 1.50 -8.89 -6.65
N LEU A 130 1.77 -8.62 -7.93
CA LEU A 130 0.74 -8.35 -8.93
C LEU A 130 -0.16 -9.56 -9.17
N LYS A 131 0.39 -10.77 -9.31
CA LYS A 131 -0.41 -12.01 -9.45
C LYS A 131 -1.35 -12.20 -8.26
N MET A 132 -0.82 -12.02 -7.04
CA MET A 132 -1.60 -12.08 -5.81
C MET A 132 -2.72 -11.02 -5.80
N THR A 133 -2.40 -9.79 -6.19
CA THR A 133 -3.36 -8.67 -6.26
C THR A 133 -4.48 -8.93 -7.27
N MET A 134 -4.15 -9.52 -8.43
CA MET A 134 -5.15 -9.92 -9.43
C MET A 134 -6.09 -10.99 -8.87
N GLY A 135 -5.56 -12.01 -8.21
CA GLY A 135 -6.38 -13.04 -7.54
C GLY A 135 -7.30 -12.46 -6.47
N PHE A 136 -6.77 -11.57 -5.63
CA PHE A 136 -7.59 -10.83 -4.65
C PHE A 136 -8.73 -10.05 -5.33
N SER A 137 -8.43 -9.33 -6.41
CA SER A 137 -9.42 -8.52 -7.12
C SER A 137 -10.51 -9.35 -7.81
N GLU A 138 -10.20 -10.57 -8.27
CA GLU A 138 -11.16 -11.50 -8.87
C GLU A 138 -12.07 -12.15 -7.83
N GLU A 139 -11.54 -12.45 -6.64
CA GLU A 139 -12.30 -13.04 -5.53
C GLU A 139 -13.13 -11.99 -4.76
N MET A 140 -12.76 -10.71 -4.86
CA MET A 140 -13.43 -9.61 -4.17
C MET A 140 -14.91 -9.53 -4.58
N GLY A 141 -15.79 -9.79 -3.61
CA GLY A 141 -17.25 -9.80 -3.81
C GLY A 141 -17.87 -11.21 -3.86
N LEU A 142 -17.07 -12.27 -3.80
CA LEU A 142 -17.57 -13.63 -3.61
C LEU A 142 -17.87 -13.91 -2.11
N PRO A 143 -18.83 -14.81 -1.78
CA PRO A 143 -19.18 -15.11 -0.39
C PRO A 143 -18.03 -15.67 0.46
N GLU A 144 -17.02 -16.26 -0.18
CA GLU A 144 -15.86 -16.90 0.46
C GLU A 144 -14.55 -16.12 0.22
N SER A 145 -14.63 -14.83 -0.13
CA SER A 145 -13.46 -14.01 -0.43
C SER A 145 -12.48 -13.95 0.76
N LYS A 146 -11.21 -14.28 0.53
CA LYS A 146 -10.15 -14.14 1.52
C LYS A 146 -9.73 -12.69 1.69
N THR A 147 -9.28 -12.34 2.90
CA THR A 147 -8.63 -11.04 3.13
C THR A 147 -7.29 -10.99 2.41
N ARG A 148 -6.76 -9.78 2.14
CA ARG A 148 -5.45 -9.64 1.48
C ARG A 148 -4.34 -10.37 2.25
N VAL A 149 -4.36 -10.34 3.59
CA VAL A 149 -3.41 -11.10 4.42
C VAL A 149 -3.54 -12.61 4.18
N ALA A 150 -4.76 -13.14 4.18
CA ALA A 150 -4.97 -14.57 3.96
C ALA A 150 -4.59 -15.02 2.54
N THR A 151 -4.83 -14.18 1.53
CA THR A 151 -4.39 -14.40 0.15
C THR A 151 -2.86 -14.36 0.05
N TYR A 152 -2.22 -13.41 0.72
CA TYR A 152 -0.76 -13.30 0.80
C TYR A 152 -0.13 -14.57 1.40
N GLU A 153 -0.58 -14.99 2.58
CA GLU A 153 -0.06 -16.17 3.26
C GLU A 153 -0.24 -17.43 2.40
N SER A 154 -1.42 -17.58 1.79
CA SER A 154 -1.71 -18.71 0.89
C SER A 154 -0.76 -18.74 -0.32
N PHE A 155 -0.53 -17.60 -0.94
CA PHE A 155 0.29 -17.48 -2.15
C PHE A 155 1.77 -17.73 -1.85
N TYR A 156 2.35 -17.02 -0.88
CA TYR A 156 3.77 -17.12 -0.57
C TYR A 156 4.14 -18.44 0.10
N THR A 157 3.24 -19.04 0.90
CA THR A 157 3.45 -20.41 1.43
C THR A 157 3.46 -21.45 0.31
N GLN A 158 2.65 -21.28 -0.74
CA GLN A 158 2.63 -22.21 -1.88
C GLN A 158 3.87 -22.07 -2.77
N GLU A 159 4.32 -20.84 -3.02
CA GLU A 159 5.55 -20.59 -3.77
C GLU A 159 6.78 -21.14 -3.03
N GLU A 160 6.90 -20.93 -1.71
CA GLU A 160 7.97 -21.53 -0.91
C GLU A 160 7.99 -23.07 -0.99
N LYS A 161 6.82 -23.71 -1.07
CA LYS A 161 6.71 -25.16 -1.24
C LYS A 161 7.16 -25.65 -2.62
N LYS A 162 7.04 -24.83 -3.69
CA LYS A 162 7.55 -25.19 -5.02
C LYS A 162 9.08 -25.24 -5.09
N PHE A 163 9.76 -24.54 -4.19
CA PHE A 163 11.23 -24.47 -4.15
C PHE A 163 11.87 -25.37 -3.08
N LYS A 164 11.08 -26.15 -2.32
CA LYS A 164 11.61 -27.21 -1.45
C LYS A 164 11.59 -28.55 -2.21
N PRO A 165 12.75 -29.24 -2.34
CA PRO A 165 12.85 -30.53 -3.02
C PRO A 165 12.08 -31.65 -2.30
#